data_AF-A0A947A2U7-F1
#
_entry.id   AF-A0A947A2U7-F1
#
_cell.length_a   1.000
_cell.length_b   1.000
_cell.length_c   1.000
_cell.angle_alpha   90.00
_cell.angle_beta   90.00
_cell.angle_gamma   90.00
#
_symmetry.space_group_name_H-M   'P 1'
#
loop_
_entity.id
_entity.type
_entity.pdbx_description
1 polymer ?
#
loop_
_entity_poly.entity_id
_entity_poly.type
_entity_poly.pdbx_seq_one_letter_code
_entity_poly.pdbx_strand_id
1 'polypeptide(L)'
;NYTAEGKIRVDTVVGISYDEDIKKAKDVLLQVLTSNEKVLKDPAPSVNVLELADSSVNFAVRPFSKPEHYWDVYFATIEGSKIALDNAGIEIPYPHQVQIRKTV
;
A
#
# COMPACT_ATOMS: atom_id res chain seq x y z
N ASN A 1 15.91 -16.16 -10.51
CA ASN A 1 15.13 -15.09 -11.19
C ASN A 1 13.67 -15.44 -10.98
N TYR A 2 12.96 -14.76 -10.08
CA TYR A 2 11.63 -15.20 -9.62
C TYR A 2 10.60 -15.35 -10.75
N THR A 3 10.73 -14.51 -11.79
CA THR A 3 9.88 -14.57 -12.97
C THR A 3 10.06 -15.87 -13.76
N ALA A 4 11.27 -16.46 -13.75
CA ALA A 4 11.52 -17.77 -14.36
C ALA A 4 10.97 -18.94 -13.52
N GLU A 5 10.68 -18.71 -12.23
CA GLU A 5 10.06 -19.67 -11.31
C GLU A 5 8.53 -19.50 -11.24
N GLY A 6 7.94 -18.68 -12.12
CA GLY A 6 6.50 -18.44 -12.15
C GLY A 6 5.98 -17.61 -10.96
N LYS A 7 6.87 -16.83 -10.31
CA LYS A 7 6.51 -15.91 -9.23
C LYS A 7 6.76 -14.48 -9.69
N ILE A 8 5.77 -13.61 -9.55
CA ILE A 8 5.89 -12.20 -9.95
C ILE A 8 5.51 -11.31 -8.78
N ARG A 9 6.18 -10.16 -8.69
CA ARG A 9 5.84 -9.12 -7.74
C ARG A 9 4.76 -8.23 -8.34
N VAL A 10 3.78 -7.86 -7.54
CA VAL A 10 2.68 -6.97 -7.96
C VAL A 10 2.87 -5.65 -7.24
N ASP A 11 3.36 -4.64 -7.95
CA ASP A 11 3.79 -3.39 -7.33
C ASP A 11 2.62 -2.40 -7.22
N THR A 12 2.16 -2.10 -6.00
CA THR A 12 1.15 -1.06 -5.71
C THR A 12 1.69 0.01 -4.74
N VAL A 13 1.05 1.20 -4.72
CA VAL A 13 1.42 2.31 -3.84
C VAL A 13 0.19 2.78 -3.09
N VAL A 14 0.33 2.97 -1.77
CA VAL A 14 -0.75 3.48 -0.91
C VAL A 14 -0.19 4.60 -0.03
N GLY A 15 -0.83 5.76 -0.06
CA GLY A 15 -0.45 6.92 0.75
C GLY A 15 -1.33 7.07 1.99
N ILE A 16 -0.74 7.51 3.09
CA ILE A 16 -1.45 7.92 4.32
C ILE A 16 -1.09 9.35 4.69
N SER A 17 -1.92 10.00 5.51
CA SER A 17 -1.62 11.33 6.05
C SER A 17 -0.35 11.30 6.91
N TYR A 18 0.35 12.43 7.00
CA TYR A 18 1.54 12.56 7.86
C TYR A 18 1.23 12.42 9.35
N ASP A 19 -0.02 12.66 9.75
CA ASP A 19 -0.47 12.59 11.14
C ASP A 19 -0.73 11.15 11.62
N GLU A 20 -0.69 10.17 10.72
CA GLU A 20 -1.01 8.78 10.98
C GLU A 20 0.19 7.96 11.50
N ASP A 21 -0.08 6.92 12.30
CA ASP A 21 0.97 6.01 12.78
C ASP A 21 1.41 5.03 11.68
N ILE A 22 2.65 5.24 11.20
CA ILE A 22 3.25 4.42 10.15
C ILE A 22 3.37 2.92 10.50
N LYS A 23 3.51 2.56 11.78
CA LYS A 23 3.60 1.16 12.21
C LYS A 23 2.24 0.50 12.10
N LYS A 24 1.20 1.16 12.63
CA LYS A 24 -0.18 0.70 12.53
C LYS A 24 -0.61 0.56 11.07
N ALA A 25 -0.30 1.53 10.21
CA ALA A 25 -0.59 1.46 8.79
C ALA A 25 0.11 0.29 8.10
N LYS A 26 1.40 0.05 8.40
CA LYS A 26 2.13 -1.11 7.88
C LYS A 26 1.47 -2.44 8.28
N ASP A 27 1.08 -2.58 9.54
CA ASP A 27 0.48 -3.82 10.04
C ASP A 27 -0.87 -4.08 9.35
N VAL A 28 -1.71 -3.05 9.21
CA VAL A 28 -3.00 -3.15 8.50
C VAL A 28 -2.80 -3.53 7.03
N LEU A 29 -1.89 -2.86 6.32
CA LEU A 29 -1.60 -3.16 4.92
C LEU A 29 -1.00 -4.55 4.74
N LEU A 30 -0.14 -4.99 5.66
CA LEU A 30 0.44 -6.34 5.61
C LEU A 30 -0.63 -7.40 5.85
N GLN A 31 -1.57 -7.15 6.76
CA GLN A 31 -2.72 -8.05 7.00
C GLN A 31 -3.56 -8.24 5.74
N VAL A 32 -3.81 -7.18 4.95
CA VAL A 32 -4.50 -7.27 3.66
C VAL A 32 -3.78 -8.24 2.73
N LEU A 33 -2.45 -8.14 2.63
CA LEU A 33 -1.65 -9.03 1.79
C LEU A 33 -1.70 -10.48 2.28
N THR A 34 -1.51 -10.70 3.59
CA THR A 34 -1.45 -12.06 4.15
C THR A 34 -2.80 -12.76 4.22
N SER A 35 -3.90 -12.02 4.13
CA SER A 35 -5.27 -12.57 4.09
C SER A 35 -5.71 -12.97 2.69
N ASN A 36 -5.00 -12.56 1.65
CA ASN A 36 -5.30 -12.91 0.27
C ASN A 36 -4.65 -14.24 -0.11
N GLU A 37 -5.45 -15.28 -0.36
CA GLU A 37 -4.97 -16.63 -0.69
C GLU A 37 -4.12 -16.70 -1.98
N LYS A 38 -4.27 -15.72 -2.87
CA LYS A 38 -3.50 -15.62 -4.13
C LYS A 38 -2.13 -14.95 -3.92
N VAL A 39 -1.87 -14.40 -2.74
CA VAL A 39 -0.57 -13.85 -2.36
C VAL A 39 0.30 -14.96 -1.77
N LEU A 40 1.51 -15.08 -2.32
CA LEU A 40 2.49 -16.07 -1.89
C LEU A 40 3.07 -15.70 -0.53
N LYS A 41 3.35 -16.73 0.28
CA LYS A 41 4.09 -16.60 1.55
C LYS A 41 5.60 -16.68 1.36
N ASP A 42 6.04 -17.27 0.24
CA ASP A 42 7.43 -17.35 -0.17
C ASP A 42 7.55 -17.05 -1.69
N PRO A 43 8.18 -15.93 -2.08
CA PRO A 43 8.70 -14.86 -1.23
C PRO A 43 7.61 -14.19 -0.39
N ALA A 44 7.97 -13.75 0.82
CA ALA A 44 7.04 -13.06 1.71
C ALA A 44 6.66 -11.68 1.12
N PRO A 45 5.41 -11.25 1.26
CA PRO A 45 4.99 -9.91 0.89
C PRO A 45 5.63 -8.86 1.81
N SER A 46 5.78 -7.63 1.33
CA SER A 46 6.34 -6.54 2.14
C SER A 46 5.54 -5.24 2.03
N VAL A 47 5.61 -4.45 3.09
CA VAL A 47 5.09 -3.08 3.15
C VAL A 47 6.19 -2.17 3.70
N ASN A 48 6.67 -1.24 2.87
CA ASN A 48 7.82 -0.39 3.19
C ASN A 48 7.49 1.06 2.84
N VAL A 49 8.04 2.02 3.60
CA VAL A 49 7.95 3.44 3.21
C VAL A 49 8.73 3.59 1.91
N LEU A 50 8.06 4.07 0.87
CA LEU A 50 8.60 4.35 -0.44
C LEU A 50 9.12 5.78 -0.53
N GLU A 51 8.33 6.73 -0.03
CA GLU A 51 8.60 8.17 -0.18
C GLU A 51 7.84 8.99 0.87
N LEU A 52 8.42 10.14 1.24
CA LEU A 52 7.77 11.22 1.99
C LEU A 52 7.40 12.32 0.98
N ALA A 53 6.16 12.31 0.46
CA ALA A 53 5.68 13.21 -0.58
C ALA A 53 5.10 14.51 0.01
N ASP A 54 4.67 15.46 -0.82
CA ASP A 54 4.23 16.79 -0.36
C ASP A 54 3.09 16.77 0.68
N SER A 55 2.21 15.76 0.63
CA SER A 55 1.06 15.65 1.53
C SER A 55 0.76 14.23 1.98
N SER A 56 1.70 13.29 1.78
CA SER A 56 1.50 11.90 2.17
C SER A 56 2.80 11.17 2.47
N VAL A 57 2.72 10.17 3.36
CA VAL A 57 3.72 9.11 3.46
C VAL A 57 3.28 7.98 2.54
N ASN A 58 4.05 7.72 1.49
CA ASN A 58 3.73 6.70 0.50
C ASN A 58 4.38 5.37 0.87
N PHE A 59 3.59 4.30 0.92
CA PHE A 59 4.08 2.93 1.08
C PHE A 59 4.18 2.21 -0.27
N ALA A 60 5.29 1.50 -0.46
CA ALA A 60 5.39 0.41 -1.41
C ALA A 60 4.74 -0.83 -0.78
N VAL A 61 3.61 -1.25 -1.35
CA VAL A 61 2.90 -2.47 -0.99
C VAL A 61 3.23 -3.51 -2.06
N ARG A 62 3.85 -4.63 -1.64
CA ARG A 62 4.58 -5.53 -2.54
C ARG A 62 4.23 -6.99 -2.28
N PRO A 63 3.03 -7.45 -2.68
CA PRO A 63 2.74 -8.88 -2.72
C PRO A 63 3.47 -9.58 -3.86
N PHE A 64 3.65 -10.89 -3.69
CA PHE A 64 4.05 -11.81 -4.75
C PHE A 64 2.88 -12.72 -5.12
N SER A 65 2.73 -13.05 -6.40
CA SER A 65 1.68 -13.94 -6.89
C SER A 65 2.17 -14.76 -8.08
N LYS A 66 1.34 -15.70 -8.56
CA LYS A 66 1.52 -16.32 -9.87
C LYS A 66 1.07 -15.36 -10.99
N PRO A 67 1.67 -15.43 -12.19
CA PRO A 67 1.27 -14.61 -13.35
C PRO A 67 -0.23 -14.59 -13.64
N GLU A 68 -0.90 -15.74 -13.56
CA GLU A 68 -2.34 -15.88 -13.81
C GLU A 68 -3.23 -15.14 -12.80
N HIS A 69 -2.69 -14.78 -11.63
CA HIS A 69 -3.42 -14.07 -10.56
C HIS A 69 -3.03 -12.59 -10.46
N TYR A 70 -2.21 -12.07 -11.38
CA TYR A 70 -1.65 -10.73 -11.28
C TYR A 70 -2.71 -9.65 -11.02
N TRP A 71 -3.73 -9.58 -11.89
CA TRP A 71 -4.76 -8.55 -11.81
C TRP A 71 -5.67 -8.72 -10.60
N ASP A 72 -6.02 -9.96 -10.26
CA ASP A 72 -6.80 -10.25 -9.06
C ASP A 72 -6.08 -9.75 -7.81
N VAL A 73 -4.78 -10.04 -7.68
CA VAL A 73 -3.97 -9.59 -6.55
C VAL A 73 -3.79 -8.07 -6.57
N TYR A 74 -3.57 -7.47 -7.75
CA TYR A 74 -3.41 -6.03 -7.90
C TYR A 74 -4.64 -5.27 -7.40
N PHE A 75 -5.83 -5.59 -7.92
CA PHE A 75 -7.07 -4.89 -7.56
C PHE A 75 -7.49 -5.19 -6.12
N ALA A 76 -7.41 -6.45 -5.68
CA ALA A 76 -7.74 -6.81 -4.30
C ALA A 76 -6.81 -6.12 -3.29
N THR A 77 -5.53 -5.93 -3.63
CA THR A 77 -4.59 -5.20 -2.78
C THR A 77 -4.98 -3.74 -2.65
N ILE A 78 -5.31 -3.05 -3.75
CA ILE A 78 -5.67 -1.63 -3.71
C ILE A 78 -6.99 -1.42 -2.97
N GLU A 79 -8.04 -2.15 -3.34
CA GLU A 79 -9.36 -2.04 -2.72
C GLU A 79 -9.34 -2.45 -1.25
N GLY A 80 -8.71 -3.60 -0.97
CA GLY A 80 -8.55 -4.10 0.40
C GLY A 80 -7.75 -3.15 1.28
N SER A 81 -6.70 -2.51 0.73
CA SER A 81 -5.93 -1.50 1.47
C SER A 81 -6.80 -0.33 1.87
N LYS A 82 -7.62 0.20 0.95
CA LYS A 82 -8.55 1.28 1.27
C LYS A 82 -9.51 0.86 2.39
N ILE A 83 -10.25 -0.23 2.20
CA ILE A 83 -11.24 -0.70 3.19
C ILE A 83 -10.60 -0.94 4.56
N ALA A 84 -9.41 -1.56 4.58
CA ALA A 84 -8.72 -1.87 5.84
C ALA A 84 -8.21 -0.62 6.56
N LEU A 85 -7.67 0.36 5.82
CA LEU A 85 -7.24 1.64 6.39
C LEU A 85 -8.44 2.41 6.97
N ASP A 86 -9.57 2.45 6.26
CA ASP A 86 -10.80 3.08 6.76
C ASP A 86 -11.32 2.44 8.04
N ASN A 87 -11.38 1.11 8.08
CA ASN A 87 -11.80 0.37 9.27
C ASN A 87 -10.82 0.56 10.45
N ALA A 88 -9.55 0.81 10.16
CA ALA A 88 -8.54 1.13 11.16
C ALA A 88 -8.56 2.62 11.58
N GLY A 89 -9.37 3.45 10.93
CA GLY A 89 -9.43 4.90 11.15
C GLY A 89 -8.16 5.62 10.71
N ILE A 90 -7.49 5.14 9.66
CA ILE A 90 -6.27 5.73 9.10
C ILE A 90 -6.64 6.56 7.89
N GLU A 91 -6.38 7.87 7.96
CA GLU A 91 -6.74 8.78 6.88
C GLU A 91 -5.84 8.63 5.65
N ILE A 92 -6.47 8.49 4.49
CA ILE A 92 -5.83 8.62 3.19
C ILE A 92 -5.99 10.07 2.75
N PRO A 93 -4.89 10.80 2.51
CA PRO A 93 -4.93 12.23 2.28
C PRO A 93 -5.54 12.52 0.92
N TYR A 94 -6.37 13.55 0.87
CA TYR A 94 -6.80 14.17 -0.38
C TYR A 94 -5.88 15.36 -0.71
N PRO A 95 -5.80 15.82 -1.96
CA PRO A 95 -5.01 17.01 -2.28
C PRO A 95 -5.58 18.25 -1.57
N HIS A 96 -4.82 18.85 -0.66
CA HIS A 96 -5.15 20.13 -0.03
C HIS A 96 -4.19 21.22 -0.51
N GLN A 97 -4.71 22.33 -1.03
CA GLN A 97 -3.90 23.51 -1.36
C GLN A 97 -4.02 24.55 -0.24
N VAL A 98 -2.91 24.88 0.41
CA VAL A 98 -2.87 25.98 1.39
C VAL A 98 -2.48 27.27 0.68
N GLN A 99 -3.41 28.23 0.56
CA GLN A 99 -3.12 29.54 -0.01
C GLN A 99 -2.58 30.48 1.08
N ILE A 100 -1.26 30.70 1.11
CA ILE A 100 -0.63 31.65 2.04
C ILE A 100 -0.68 33.05 1.41
N ARG A 101 -1.47 33.97 2.00
CA ARG A 101 -1.40 35.39 1.67
C ARG A 101 -0.37 36.05 2.59
N LYS A 102 0.76 36.49 2.03
CA LYS A 102 1.69 37.38 2.73
C LYS A 102 1.18 38.81 2.59
N THR A 103 0.81 39.44 3.70
CA THR A 103 0.60 40.89 3.74
C THR A 103 1.97 41.54 3.89
N VAL A 104 2.30 42.45 2.95
CA VAL A 104 3.51 43.29 2.98
C VAL A 104 3.31 44.43 3.95
#